data_AF-A0A519SIF0-F1
#
_entry.id   AF-A0A519SIF0-F1
#
_cell.length_a   1.000
_cell.length_b   1.000
_cell.length_c   1.000
_cell.angle_alpha   90.00
_cell.angle_beta   90.00
_cell.angle_gamma   90.00
#
_symmetry.space_group_name_H-M   'P 1'
#
loop_
_entity.id
_entity.type
_entity.pdbx_description
1 polymer ?
#
loop_
_entity_poly.entity_id
_entity_poly.type
_entity_poly.pdbx_seq_one_letter_code
_entity_poly.pdbx_strand_id
1 'polypeptide(L)'
;MSLFSNYQAKGQLKFFKSNDDDQKLNISIGISSNHEMNSNLYESISNFLETLLIGDYINEDTYSERKEHEKEEEIALKLHEKALKEQAKQQAKYMKEQEKLRKKTAKTTETTRKLLRSLHHFTIHMIQVVTSILYESI
;
A
#
# COMPACT_ATOMS: atom_id res chain seq x y z
N MET A 1 -67.61 -2.44 12.23
CA MET A 1 -66.43 -2.30 11.35
C MET A 1 -65.96 -0.86 11.43
N SER A 2 -64.71 -0.61 11.80
CA SER A 2 -64.15 0.74 11.84
C SER A 2 -64.10 1.30 10.41
N LEU A 3 -64.74 2.45 10.17
CA LEU A 3 -64.77 3.14 8.87
C LEU A 3 -63.44 3.82 8.52
N PHE A 4 -62.52 3.93 9.48
CA PHE A 4 -61.22 4.55 9.30
C PHE A 4 -60.11 3.57 9.70
N SER A 5 -59.24 3.26 8.74
CA SER A 5 -57.96 2.63 8.98
C SER A 5 -57.05 3.69 9.59
N ASN A 6 -56.68 3.54 10.86
CA ASN A 6 -55.64 4.38 11.45
C ASN A 6 -54.28 3.84 10.99
N TYR A 7 -53.55 4.64 10.22
CA TYR A 7 -52.18 4.37 9.81
C TYR A 7 -51.22 4.95 10.83
N GLN A 8 -50.22 4.15 11.22
CA GLN A 8 -49.17 4.58 12.13
C GLN A 8 -47.81 4.26 11.53
N ALA A 9 -46.95 5.27 11.49
CA ALA A 9 -45.56 5.12 11.14
C ALA A 9 -44.72 5.49 12.37
N LYS A 10 -43.87 4.56 12.83
CA LYS A 10 -42.83 4.84 13.83
C LYS A 10 -41.46 4.49 13.27
N GLY A 11 -40.49 5.37 13.46
CA GLY A 11 -39.13 5.17 12.99
C GLY A 11 -38.15 5.96 13.84
N GLN A 12 -36.88 5.57 13.73
CA GLN A 12 -35.79 6.20 14.46
C GLN A 12 -34.70 6.53 13.45
N LEU A 13 -34.28 7.78 13.43
CA LEU A 13 -33.16 8.26 12.64
C LEU A 13 -31.95 8.41 13.54
N LYS A 14 -30.80 7.90 13.10
CA LYS A 14 -29.53 8.01 13.82
C LYS A 14 -28.59 8.90 13.03
N PHE A 15 -27.98 9.84 13.74
CA PHE A 15 -26.99 10.74 13.21
C PHE A 15 -25.73 10.72 14.08
N PHE A 16 -24.58 10.88 13.46
CA PHE A 16 -23.27 10.87 14.08
C PHE A 16 -22.60 12.20 13.84
N LYS A 17 -21.94 12.75 14.86
CA LYS A 17 -21.26 14.04 14.69
C LYS A 17 -20.07 13.87 13.76
N SER A 18 -19.95 14.75 12.77
CA SER A 18 -18.95 14.66 11.70
C SER A 18 -17.52 14.59 12.23
N ASN A 19 -17.21 15.29 13.32
CA ASN A 19 -15.86 15.44 13.88
C ASN A 19 -15.64 14.65 15.19
N ASP A 20 -16.66 13.96 15.72
CA ASP A 20 -16.59 13.28 17.01
C ASP A 20 -17.54 12.07 17.01
N ASP A 21 -16.96 10.89 16.83
CA ASP A 21 -17.71 9.64 16.69
C ASP A 21 -18.43 9.21 17.99
N ASP A 22 -18.06 9.79 19.13
CA ASP A 22 -18.70 9.50 20.42
C ASP A 22 -20.04 10.24 20.57
N GLN A 23 -20.25 11.32 19.81
CA GLN A 23 -21.48 12.11 19.85
C GLN A 23 -22.49 11.61 18.83
N LYS A 24 -23.63 11.11 19.35
CA LYS A 24 -24.70 10.53 18.55
C LYS A 24 -26.03 11.21 18.85
N LEU A 25 -26.80 11.48 17.81
CA LEU A 25 -28.14 12.03 17.89
C LEU A 25 -29.14 10.99 17.39
N ASN A 26 -30.09 10.63 18.25
CA ASN A 26 -31.16 9.70 17.93
C ASN A 26 -32.49 10.45 17.94
N ILE A 27 -33.17 10.49 16.79
CA ILE A 27 -34.46 11.17 16.63
C ILE A 27 -35.53 10.12 16.40
N SER A 28 -36.46 10.00 17.35
CA SER A 28 -37.61 9.10 17.22
C SER A 28 -38.81 9.86 16.68
N ILE A 29 -39.37 9.40 15.56
CA ILE A 29 -40.52 10.02 14.89
C ILE A 29 -41.69 9.03 14.93
N GLY A 30 -42.84 9.52 15.40
CA GLY A 30 -44.10 8.80 15.38
C GLY A 30 -45.17 9.66 14.71
N ILE A 31 -45.73 9.17 13.61
CA ILE A 31 -46.78 9.86 12.86
C ILE A 31 -48.01 8.94 12.85
N SER A 32 -49.17 9.50 13.15
CA SER A 32 -50.46 8.79 13.09
C SER A 32 -51.37 9.54 12.14
N SER A 33 -52.03 8.84 11.24
CA SER A 33 -52.90 9.41 10.23
C SER A 33 -54.16 8.57 10.02
N ASN A 34 -55.24 9.23 9.64
CA ASN A 34 -56.50 8.62 9.22
C ASN A 34 -56.57 8.41 7.69
N HIS A 35 -55.50 8.74 6.97
CA HIS A 35 -55.32 8.51 5.54
C HIS A 35 -54.03 7.74 5.28
N GLU A 36 -53.96 7.08 4.12
CA GLU A 36 -52.77 6.34 3.69
C GLU A 36 -51.53 7.24 3.68
N MET A 37 -50.43 6.73 4.22
CA MET A 37 -49.16 7.45 4.31
C MET A 37 -48.27 7.14 3.12
N ASN A 38 -47.55 8.15 2.63
CA ASN A 38 -46.55 7.96 1.58
C ASN A 38 -45.44 7.02 2.08
N SER A 39 -45.05 6.04 1.25
CA SER A 39 -43.95 5.11 1.53
C SER A 39 -42.61 5.80 1.78
N ASN A 40 -42.39 6.97 1.17
CA ASN A 40 -41.11 7.70 1.20
C ASN A 40 -41.07 8.78 2.30
N LEU A 41 -42.01 8.75 3.25
CA LEU A 41 -42.11 9.74 4.31
C LEU A 41 -40.85 9.78 5.18
N TYR A 42 -40.26 8.62 5.49
CA TYR A 42 -39.03 8.56 6.29
C TYR A 42 -37.83 9.14 5.58
N GLU A 43 -37.65 8.81 4.30
CA GLU A 43 -36.57 9.34 3.49
C GLU A 43 -36.69 10.87 3.34
N SER A 44 -37.91 11.36 3.14
CA SER A 44 -38.19 12.81 3.08
C SER A 44 -37.85 13.52 4.39
N ILE A 45 -38.18 12.92 5.54
CA ILE A 45 -37.84 13.48 6.86
C ILE A 45 -36.34 13.38 7.12
N SER A 46 -35.68 12.29 6.72
CA SER A 46 -34.23 12.14 6.84
C SER A 46 -33.50 13.25 6.07
N ASN A 47 -33.83 13.43 4.78
CA ASN A 47 -33.22 14.45 3.92
C ASN A 47 -33.46 15.87 4.45
N PHE A 48 -34.67 16.12 4.98
CA PHE A 48 -34.98 17.41 5.61
C PHE A 48 -34.13 17.64 6.86
N LEU A 49 -34.01 16.63 7.73
CA LEU A 49 -33.21 16.73 8.96
C LEU A 49 -31.71 16.82 8.67
N GLU A 50 -31.20 16.12 7.66
CA GLU A 50 -29.81 16.27 7.20
C GLU A 50 -29.51 17.71 6.79
N THR A 51 -30.42 18.34 6.07
CA THR A 51 -30.30 19.75 5.69
C THR A 51 -30.32 20.67 6.92
N LEU A 52 -31.13 20.34 7.93
CA LEU A 52 -31.32 21.13 9.15
C LEU A 52 -30.17 20.98 10.14
N LEU A 53 -29.50 19.83 10.16
CA LEU A 53 -28.36 19.53 11.02
C LEU A 53 -27.03 20.09 10.49
N ILE A 54 -27.08 20.91 9.42
CA ILE A 54 -26.02 21.74 8.82
C ILE A 54 -24.61 21.20 9.11
N GLY A 55 -24.21 20.12 8.42
CA GLY A 55 -22.82 19.64 8.33
C GLY A 55 -22.16 19.11 9.62
N ASP A 56 -22.73 19.39 10.79
CA ASP A 56 -22.20 18.95 12.07
C ASP A 56 -22.51 17.48 12.33
N TYR A 57 -23.57 16.95 11.70
CA TYR A 57 -23.98 15.56 11.82
C TYR A 57 -24.21 14.93 10.44
N ILE A 58 -23.82 13.65 10.33
CA ILE A 58 -24.03 12.80 9.16
C ILE A 58 -24.97 11.64 9.52
N ASN A 59 -25.69 11.12 8.54
CA ASN A 59 -26.57 9.96 8.71
C ASN A 59 -25.77 8.65 8.91
N GLU A 60 -26.46 7.58 9.31
CA GLU A 60 -25.86 6.27 9.60
C GLU A 60 -25.19 5.65 8.36
N ASP A 61 -25.76 5.85 7.17
CA ASP A 61 -25.23 5.29 5.91
C ASP A 61 -23.89 5.93 5.56
N THR A 62 -23.83 7.27 5.52
CA THR A 62 -22.60 8.04 5.25
C THR A 62 -21.53 7.76 6.30
N TYR A 63 -21.92 7.64 7.58
CA TYR A 63 -21.00 7.29 8.65
C TYR A 63 -20.39 5.90 8.46
N SER A 64 -21.22 4.93 8.05
CA SER A 64 -20.78 3.55 7.83
C SER A 64 -19.80 3.48 6.66
N GLU A 65 -20.10 4.15 5.55
CA GLU A 65 -19.20 4.25 4.38
C GLU A 65 -17.85 4.87 4.75
N ARG A 66 -17.86 5.98 5.52
CA ARG A 66 -16.62 6.61 6.01
C ARG A 66 -15.78 5.66 6.86
N LYS A 67 -16.42 4.92 7.78
CA LYS A 67 -15.72 3.96 8.65
C LYS A 67 -15.17 2.76 7.90
N GLU A 68 -15.81 2.34 6.82
CA GLU A 68 -15.28 1.30 5.94
C GLU A 68 -14.06 1.83 5.18
N HIS A 69 -14.15 3.02 4.60
CA HIS A 69 -13.02 3.64 3.89
C HIS A 69 -11.81 3.86 4.81
N GLU A 70 -12.00 4.34 6.04
CA GLU A 70 -10.92 4.48 7.04
C GLU A 70 -10.20 3.14 7.33
N LYS A 71 -10.95 2.04 7.41
CA LYS A 71 -10.36 0.70 7.61
C LYS A 71 -9.57 0.24 6.38
N GLU A 72 -10.09 0.49 5.19
CA GLU A 72 -9.42 0.15 3.94
C GLU A 72 -8.10 0.91 3.79
N GLU A 73 -8.08 2.20 4.12
CA GLU A 73 -6.87 3.01 4.16
C GLU A 73 -5.84 2.48 5.17
N GLU A 74 -6.28 2.12 6.38
CA GLU A 74 -5.38 1.55 7.39
C GLU A 74 -4.75 0.22 6.92
N ILE A 75 -5.54 -0.63 6.25
CA ILE A 75 -5.06 -1.88 5.66
C ILE A 75 -4.07 -1.59 4.54
N ALA A 76 -4.38 -0.64 3.66
CA ALA A 76 -3.50 -0.25 2.55
C ALA A 76 -2.15 0.27 3.05
N LEU A 77 -2.14 1.11 4.10
CA LEU A 77 -0.93 1.61 4.74
C LEU A 77 -0.08 0.47 5.33
N LYS A 78 -0.70 -0.48 6.04
CA LYS A 78 0.00 -1.65 6.58
C LYS A 78 0.59 -2.54 5.50
N LEU A 79 -0.11 -2.72 4.38
CA LEU A 79 0.39 -3.49 3.23
C LEU A 79 1.55 -2.78 2.55
N HIS A 80 1.44 -1.46 2.36
CA HIS A 80 2.50 -0.64 1.78
C HIS A 80 3.79 -0.68 2.64
N GLU A 81 3.67 -0.57 3.96
CA GLU A 81 4.81 -0.67 4.87
C GLU A 81 5.50 -2.05 4.80
N LYS A 82 4.71 -3.13 4.73
CA LYS A 82 5.23 -4.49 4.55
C LYS A 82 5.98 -4.64 3.22
N ALA A 83 5.40 -4.12 2.12
CA ALA A 83 6.01 -4.16 0.80
C ALA A 83 7.35 -3.42 0.77
N LEU A 84 7.44 -2.24 1.39
CA LEU A 84 8.70 -1.49 1.51
C LEU A 84 9.77 -2.26 2.29
N LYS A 85 9.39 -2.88 3.42
CA LYS A 85 10.30 -3.72 4.22
C LYS A 85 10.81 -4.92 3.43
N GLU A 86 9.96 -5.55 2.63
CA GLU A 86 10.34 -6.67 1.77
C GLU A 86 11.27 -6.23 0.63
N GLN A 87 10.95 -5.13 -0.04
CA GLN A 87 11.77 -4.54 -1.09
C GLN A 87 13.18 -4.18 -0.56
N ALA A 88 13.26 -3.55 0.62
CA ALA A 88 14.53 -3.22 1.25
C ALA A 88 15.38 -4.48 1.55
N LYS A 89 14.75 -5.56 2.03
CA LYS A 89 15.43 -6.85 2.25
C LYS A 89 15.96 -7.44 0.94
N GLN A 90 15.17 -7.40 -0.14
CA GLN A 90 15.59 -7.90 -1.44
C GLN A 90 16.75 -7.09 -2.02
N GLN A 91 16.67 -5.75 -1.96
CA GLN A 91 17.77 -4.87 -2.38
C GLN A 91 19.05 -5.13 -1.58
N ALA A 92 18.95 -5.30 -0.26
CA ALA A 92 20.10 -5.61 0.57
C ALA A 92 20.75 -6.96 0.23
N LYS A 93 19.94 -7.98 -0.09
CA LYS A 93 20.44 -9.28 -0.57
C LYS A 93 21.16 -9.14 -1.92
N TYR A 94 20.55 -8.43 -2.86
CA TYR A 94 21.11 -8.18 -4.18
C TYR A 94 22.46 -7.44 -4.11
N MET A 95 22.55 -6.40 -3.29
CA MET A 95 23.80 -5.64 -3.09
C MET A 95 24.92 -6.51 -2.50
N LYS A 96 24.60 -7.37 -1.52
CA LYS A 96 25.57 -8.31 -0.95
C LYS A 96 26.07 -9.33 -1.99
N GLU A 97 25.19 -9.80 -2.87
CA GLU A 97 25.56 -10.74 -3.93
C GLU A 97 26.44 -10.08 -4.99
N GLN A 98 26.07 -8.87 -5.44
CA GLN A 98 26.89 -8.03 -6.32
C GLN A 98 28.29 -7.81 -5.75
N GLU A 99 28.41 -7.47 -4.45
CA GLU A 99 29.72 -7.26 -3.82
C GLU A 99 30.58 -8.53 -3.81
N LYS A 100 29.97 -9.69 -3.52
CA LYS A 100 30.66 -10.98 -3.58
C LYS A 100 31.16 -11.30 -4.99
N LEU A 101 30.33 -11.05 -6.01
CA LEU A 101 30.71 -11.19 -7.42
C LEU A 101 31.89 -10.27 -7.75
N ARG A 102 31.82 -8.97 -7.42
CA ARG A 102 32.91 -8.03 -7.67
C ARG A 102 34.23 -8.47 -7.03
N LYS A 103 34.19 -8.97 -5.78
CA LYS A 103 35.38 -9.51 -5.10
C LYS A 103 35.95 -10.73 -5.80
N LYS A 104 35.10 -11.65 -6.30
CA LYS A 104 35.56 -12.81 -7.08
C LYS A 104 36.20 -12.39 -8.40
N THR A 105 35.54 -11.52 -9.16
CA THR A 105 36.06 -11.03 -10.44
C THR A 105 37.38 -10.27 -10.29
N ALA A 106 37.52 -9.46 -9.23
CA ALA A 106 38.77 -8.78 -8.91
C ALA A 106 39.92 -9.76 -8.63
N LYS A 107 39.66 -10.81 -7.84
CA LYS A 107 40.67 -11.86 -7.58
C LYS A 107 41.06 -12.61 -8.85
N THR A 108 40.08 -13.02 -9.67
CA THR A 108 40.36 -13.73 -10.92
C THR A 108 41.17 -12.86 -11.88
N THR A 109 40.78 -11.59 -12.07
CA THR A 109 41.51 -10.67 -12.94
C THR A 109 42.94 -10.41 -12.47
N GLU A 110 43.19 -10.33 -11.16
CA GLU A 110 44.54 -10.21 -10.61
C GLU A 110 45.38 -11.46 -10.89
N THR A 111 44.83 -12.65 -10.65
CA THR A 111 45.52 -13.92 -10.94
C THR A 111 45.83 -14.07 -12.42
N THR A 112 44.88 -13.77 -13.31
CA THR A 112 45.08 -13.79 -14.76
C THR A 112 46.18 -12.80 -15.17
N ARG A 113 46.20 -11.59 -14.61
CA ARG A 113 47.28 -10.61 -14.87
C ARG A 113 48.65 -11.11 -14.43
N LYS A 114 48.76 -11.74 -13.25
CA LYS A 114 50.03 -12.32 -12.76
C LYS A 114 50.53 -13.43 -13.67
N LEU A 115 49.65 -14.35 -14.08
CA LEU A 115 49.97 -15.41 -15.04
C LEU A 115 50.45 -14.85 -16.38
N LEU A 116 49.75 -13.83 -16.91
CA LEU A 116 50.12 -13.20 -18.18
C LEU A 116 51.52 -12.57 -18.13
N ARG A 117 51.86 -11.90 -17.02
CA ARG A 117 53.19 -11.32 -16.79
C ARG A 117 54.28 -12.39 -16.72
N SER A 118 54.01 -13.48 -16.00
CA SER A 118 54.94 -14.61 -15.90
C SER A 118 55.19 -15.24 -17.27
N LEU A 119 54.13 -15.44 -18.07
CA LEU A 119 54.25 -16.00 -19.40
C LEU A 119 55.09 -15.08 -20.30
N HIS A 120 54.83 -13.77 -20.27
CA HIS A 120 55.57 -12.78 -21.03
C HIS A 120 57.06 -12.77 -20.67
N HIS A 121 57.40 -12.83 -19.38
CA HIS A 121 58.79 -12.90 -18.92
C HIS A 121 59.49 -14.18 -19.40
N PHE A 122 58.80 -15.32 -19.30
CA PHE A 122 59.30 -16.59 -19.82
C PHE A 122 59.56 -16.53 -21.34
N THR A 123 58.63 -15.98 -22.12
CA THR A 123 58.80 -15.81 -23.57
C THR A 123 60.01 -14.94 -23.90
N ILE A 124 60.21 -13.83 -23.19
CA ILE A 124 61.39 -12.97 -23.38
C ILE A 124 62.68 -13.75 -23.09
N HIS A 125 62.72 -14.47 -21.97
CA HIS A 125 63.91 -15.26 -21.61
C HIS A 125 64.21 -16.36 -22.66
N MET A 126 63.18 -17.05 -23.16
CA MET A 126 63.35 -18.05 -24.22
C MET A 126 63.89 -17.42 -25.51
N ILE A 127 63.38 -16.24 -25.91
CA ILE A 127 63.90 -15.50 -27.06
C ILE A 127 65.39 -15.17 -26.85
N GLN A 128 65.76 -14.65 -25.66
CA GLN A 128 67.15 -14.33 -25.33
C GLN A 128 68.07 -15.54 -25.45
N VAL A 129 67.69 -16.69 -24.87
CA VAL A 129 68.46 -17.93 -24.96
C VAL A 129 68.66 -18.37 -26.40
N VAL A 130 67.58 -18.39 -27.19
CA VAL A 130 67.66 -18.78 -28.61
C VAL A 130 68.55 -17.83 -29.40
N THR A 131 68.43 -16.52 -29.17
CA THR A 131 69.31 -15.54 -29.83
C THR A 131 70.77 -15.73 -29.45
N SER A 132 71.09 -16.00 -28.18
CA SER A 132 72.46 -16.24 -27.74
C SER A 132 73.06 -17.48 -28.40
N ILE A 133 72.31 -18.59 -28.47
CA ILE A 133 72.76 -19.82 -29.14
C ILE A 133 73.04 -19.57 -30.63
N LEU A 134 72.17 -18.79 -31.30
CA LEU A 134 72.37 -18.44 -32.71
C LEU A 134 73.58 -17.54 -32.93
N TYR A 135 73.86 -16.60 -32.03
CA TYR A 135 75.04 -15.73 -32.11
C TYR A 135 76.36 -16.48 -31.86
N GLU A 136 76.38 -17.50 -30.99
CA GLU A 136 77.58 -18.33 -30.77
C GLU A 136 77.86 -19.33 -31.92
N SER A 137 76.90 -19.53 -32.81
CA SER A 137 77.00 -20.48 -33.94
C SER A 137 77.44 -19.83 -35.26
N ILE A 138 77.73 -18.52 -35.26
CA ILE A 138 78.20 -17.72 -36.41
C ILE A 138 79.64 -17.29 -36.14
#